data_AF-A0A0F9RIC8-F1
#
_entry.id   AF-A0A0F9RIC8-F1
#
_cell.length_a   1.000
_cell.length_b   1.000
_cell.length_c   1.000
_cell.angle_alpha   90.00
_cell.angle_beta   90.00
_cell.angle_gamma   90.00
#
_symmetry.space_group_name_H-M   'P 1'
#
loop_
_entity.id
_entity.type
_entity.pdbx_description
1 polymer ?
#
loop_
_entity_poly.entity_id
_entity_poly.type
_entity_poly.pdbx_seq_one_letter_code
_entity_poly.pdbx_strand_id
1 'polypeptide(L)'
;MEKDFHKEFSNCPSCGSEDRFLEQLGNELKERGLARPEWSFHMDVRQGVVLDPTKEAALPIGSEIPGYAFKTDICMGCGCIYATDITRADLKKQVMPPQIIPPNRAQRRRDAREFPFSSS
;
A
#
# COMPACT_ATOMS: atom_id res chain seq x y z
N MET A 1 27.82 7.31 -7.26
CA MET A 1 27.65 6.02 -6.56
C MET A 1 26.24 5.55 -6.84
N GLU A 2 26.08 4.55 -7.70
CA GLU A 2 24.84 3.77 -7.74
C GLU A 2 24.76 3.02 -6.41
N LYS A 3 23.94 3.53 -5.50
CA LYS A 3 23.51 2.74 -4.35
C LYS A 3 22.35 1.90 -4.83
N ASP A 4 22.47 0.60 -4.70
CA ASP A 4 21.34 -0.30 -4.87
C ASP A 4 20.33 0.05 -3.77
N PHE A 5 19.22 0.67 -4.13
CA PHE A 5 18.16 1.06 -3.18
C PHE A 5 17.18 -0.09 -2.96
N HIS A 6 17.68 -1.32 -3.08
CA HIS A 6 16.95 -2.54 -2.80
C HIS A 6 17.66 -3.29 -1.67
N LYS A 7 16.89 -3.66 -0.64
CA LYS A 7 17.38 -4.49 0.45
C LYS A 7 16.28 -5.38 1.01
N GLU A 8 16.52 -6.68 0.94
CA GLU A 8 15.73 -7.70 1.62
C GLU A 8 16.38 -8.08 2.95
N PHE A 9 15.56 -8.43 3.93
CA PHE A 9 15.99 -8.83 5.27
C PHE A 9 15.49 -10.23 5.57
N SER A 10 16.35 -11.23 5.36
CA SER A 10 16.06 -12.64 5.66
C SER A 10 15.75 -12.85 7.15
N ASN A 11 16.57 -12.28 8.03
CA ASN A 11 16.53 -12.54 9.47
C ASN A 11 15.96 -11.35 10.25
N CYS A 12 15.32 -11.63 11.39
CA CYS A 12 14.90 -10.62 12.33
C CYS A 12 16.10 -9.82 12.86
N PRO A 13 16.10 -8.48 12.77
CA PRO A 13 17.22 -7.66 13.23
C PRO A 13 17.39 -7.67 14.75
N SER A 14 16.36 -8.08 15.50
CA SER A 14 16.38 -8.12 16.97
C SER A 14 16.95 -9.44 17.52
N CYS A 15 16.45 -10.59 17.03
CA CYS A 15 16.80 -11.90 17.58
C CYS A 15 17.44 -12.88 16.58
N GLY A 16 17.57 -12.50 15.30
CA GLY A 16 18.16 -13.35 14.25
C GLY A 16 17.27 -14.47 13.71
N SER A 17 16.07 -14.69 14.27
CA SER A 17 15.11 -15.69 13.79
C SER A 17 14.67 -15.40 12.35
N GLU A 18 14.47 -16.47 11.58
CA GLU A 18 13.93 -16.43 10.22
C GLU A 18 12.40 -16.61 10.19
N ASP A 19 11.80 -16.91 11.34
CA ASP A 19 10.38 -17.21 11.44
C ASP A 19 9.54 -15.93 11.46
N ARG A 20 8.77 -15.76 10.39
CA ARG A 20 7.87 -14.62 10.20
C ARG A 20 6.43 -15.06 10.22
N PHE A 21 5.63 -14.32 10.97
CA PHE A 21 4.26 -14.71 11.27
C PHE A 21 3.39 -14.80 10.02
N LEU A 22 3.39 -13.78 9.16
CA LEU A 22 2.51 -13.77 7.99
C LEU A 22 3.03 -14.61 6.85
N GLU A 23 4.34 -14.79 6.75
CA GLU A 23 4.93 -15.75 5.84
C GLU A 23 4.48 -17.19 6.18
N GLN A 24 4.57 -17.60 7.46
CA GLN A 24 4.10 -18.91 7.89
C GLN A 24 2.59 -19.08 7.70
N LEU A 25 1.79 -18.08 8.09
CA LEU A 25 0.35 -18.10 7.88
C LEU A 25 -0.01 -18.18 6.39
N GLY A 26 0.73 -17.46 5.54
CA GLY A 26 0.57 -17.49 4.09
C GLY A 26 0.87 -18.87 3.50
N ASN A 27 1.91 -19.54 4.00
CA ASN A 27 2.25 -20.91 3.62
C ASN A 27 1.15 -21.89 4.04
N GLU A 28 0.61 -21.78 5.25
CA GLU A 28 -0.53 -22.60 5.69
C GLU A 28 -1.77 -22.41 4.80
N LEU A 29 -2.07 -21.17 4.40
CA LEU A 29 -3.21 -20.89 3.52
C LEU A 29 -3.00 -21.47 2.11
N LYS A 30 -1.77 -21.45 1.60
CA LYS A 30 -1.42 -22.06 0.31
C LYS A 30 -1.54 -23.58 0.37
N GLU A 31 -1.01 -24.21 1.42
CA GLU A 31 -1.11 -25.67 1.63
C GLU A 31 -2.56 -26.14 1.70
N ARG A 32 -3.44 -25.31 2.29
CA ARG A 32 -4.89 -25.59 2.36
C ARG A 32 -5.65 -25.27 1.08
N GLY A 33 -4.98 -24.76 0.04
CA GLY A 33 -5.62 -24.35 -1.22
C GLY A 33 -6.52 -23.12 -1.09
N LEU A 34 -6.37 -22.34 -0.01
CA LEU A 34 -7.14 -21.11 0.25
C LEU A 34 -6.47 -19.85 -0.31
N ALA A 35 -5.18 -19.95 -0.67
CA ALA A 35 -4.41 -18.88 -1.28
C ALA A 35 -3.70 -19.38 -2.53
N ARG A 36 -3.41 -18.47 -3.47
CA ARG A 36 -2.66 -18.82 -4.67
C ARG A 36 -1.16 -18.99 -4.35
N PRO A 37 -0.45 -19.91 -5.02
CA PRO A 37 0.97 -20.14 -4.75
C PRO A 37 1.84 -18.88 -4.91
N GLU A 38 1.49 -18.02 -5.88
CA GLU A 38 2.22 -16.79 -6.20
C GLU A 38 1.98 -15.63 -5.21
N TRP A 39 1.04 -15.76 -4.27
CA TRP A 39 0.76 -14.70 -3.32
C TRP A 39 1.82 -14.60 -2.23
N SER A 40 2.25 -13.38 -1.90
CA SER A 40 3.10 -13.09 -0.76
C SER A 40 2.27 -12.35 0.29
N PHE A 41 2.39 -12.79 1.55
CA PHE A 41 1.64 -12.25 2.67
C PHE A 41 2.56 -11.38 3.52
N HIS A 42 2.14 -10.14 3.74
CA HIS A 42 2.87 -9.15 4.52
C HIS A 42 1.88 -8.33 5.34
N MET A 43 2.34 -7.77 6.46
CA MET A 43 1.47 -7.08 7.43
C MET A 43 1.04 -5.73 6.90
N ASP A 44 2.01 -5.01 6.35
CA ASP A 44 1.81 -3.72 5.73
C ASP A 44 2.70 -3.64 4.50
N VAL A 45 2.11 -3.16 3.41
CA VAL A 45 2.79 -2.85 2.17
C VAL A 45 2.53 -1.38 1.90
N ARG A 46 3.54 -0.55 2.14
CA ARG A 46 3.44 0.89 1.89
C ARG A 46 4.30 1.27 0.71
N GLN A 47 3.74 2.10 -0.14
CA GLN A 47 4.45 2.76 -1.21
C GLN A 47 4.13 4.25 -1.19
N GLY A 48 5.08 5.08 -1.57
CA GLY A 48 4.88 6.53 -1.58
C GLY A 48 6.03 7.28 -2.22
N VAL A 49 5.83 8.58 -2.40
CA VAL A 49 6.84 9.52 -2.88
C VAL A 49 7.26 10.44 -1.74
N VAL A 50 8.55 10.77 -1.69
CA VAL A 50 9.07 11.78 -0.76
C VAL A 50 9.22 13.08 -1.55
N LEU A 51 8.08 13.74 -1.81
CA LEU A 51 8.04 15.03 -2.50
C LEU A 51 7.40 16.08 -1.61
N ASP A 52 7.86 17.32 -1.80
CA ASP A 52 7.12 18.50 -1.32
C ASP A 52 5.79 18.58 -2.09
N PRO A 53 4.62 18.57 -1.41
CA PRO A 53 3.32 18.61 -2.06
C PRO A 53 3.14 19.83 -2.99
N THR A 54 3.79 20.96 -2.69
CA THR A 54 3.70 22.16 -3.52
C THR A 54 4.41 22.00 -4.86
N LYS A 55 5.50 21.20 -4.89
CA LYS A 55 6.24 20.88 -6.10
C LYS A 55 5.62 19.72 -6.84
N GLU A 56 5.02 18.77 -6.11
CA GLU A 56 4.31 17.64 -6.69
C GLU A 56 3.19 18.13 -7.62
N ALA A 57 2.43 19.15 -7.23
CA ALA A 57 1.37 19.73 -8.06
C ALA A 57 1.88 20.26 -9.41
N ALA A 58 3.08 20.83 -9.45
CA ALA A 58 3.70 21.40 -10.65
C ALA A 58 4.24 20.35 -11.62
N LEU A 59 4.44 19.10 -11.18
CA LEU A 59 4.94 18.03 -12.05
C LEU A 59 3.89 17.62 -13.08
N PRO A 60 4.26 17.45 -14.36
CA PRO A 60 3.37 16.87 -15.36
C PRO A 60 2.85 15.48 -14.95
N ILE A 61 1.62 15.16 -15.36
CA ILE A 61 1.10 13.79 -15.25
C ILE A 61 2.00 12.88 -16.09
N GLY A 62 2.35 11.71 -15.54
CA GLY A 62 3.25 10.75 -16.18
C GLY A 62 4.74 10.98 -15.90
N SER A 63 5.12 12.05 -15.19
CA SER A 63 6.49 12.20 -14.70
C SER A 63 6.86 11.05 -13.76
N GLU A 64 8.07 10.52 -13.95
CA GLU A 64 8.66 9.50 -13.08
C GLU A 64 9.27 10.17 -11.86
N ILE A 65 8.83 9.71 -10.69
CA ILE A 65 9.19 10.27 -9.40
C ILE A 65 9.84 9.18 -8.56
N PRO A 66 10.99 9.45 -7.93
CA PRO A 66 11.58 8.51 -6.99
C PRO A 66 10.64 8.35 -5.78
N GLY A 67 10.21 7.12 -5.57
CA GLY A 67 9.41 6.69 -4.45
C GLY A 67 10.10 5.59 -3.65
N TYR A 68 9.46 5.24 -2.55
CA TYR A 68 9.80 4.09 -1.73
C TYR A 68 8.67 3.08 -1.77
N ALA A 69 9.02 1.81 -1.66
CA ALA A 69 8.12 0.74 -1.31
C ALA A 69 8.77 -0.07 -0.18
N PHE A 70 8.01 -0.40 0.85
CA PHE A 70 8.47 -1.31 1.87
C PHE A 70 7.37 -2.28 2.27
N LYS A 71 7.79 -3.49 2.61
CA LYS A 71 6.95 -4.56 3.14
C LYS A 71 7.38 -4.85 4.56
N THR A 72 6.44 -5.06 5.46
CA THR A 72 6.71 -5.39 6.86
C THR A 72 6.09 -6.71 7.27
N ASP A 73 6.72 -7.37 8.24
CA ASP A 73 6.21 -8.57 8.88
C ASP A 73 6.60 -8.58 10.36
N ILE A 74 6.11 -9.58 11.09
CA ILE A 74 6.28 -9.76 12.53
C ILE A 74 7.15 -11.00 12.76
N CYS A 75 8.24 -10.85 13.52
CA CYS A 75 9.06 -11.97 13.96
C CYS A 75 8.30 -12.83 14.98
N MET A 76 8.23 -14.15 14.75
CA MET A 76 7.59 -15.08 15.70
C MET A 76 8.43 -15.35 16.94
N GLY A 77 9.75 -15.23 16.85
CA GLY A 77 10.65 -15.48 17.99
C GLY A 77 10.60 -14.38 19.07
N CYS A 78 10.44 -13.11 18.67
CA CYS A 78 10.51 -11.98 19.61
C CYS A 78 9.38 -10.94 19.48
N GLY A 79 8.45 -11.10 18.53
CA GLY A 79 7.35 -10.16 18.30
C GLY A 79 7.76 -8.82 17.65
N CYS A 80 9.03 -8.67 17.25
CA CYS A 80 9.50 -7.45 16.59
C CYS A 80 8.86 -7.29 15.21
N ILE A 81 8.28 -6.11 14.95
CA ILE A 81 7.80 -5.70 13.63
C ILE A 81 8.96 -5.06 12.87
N TYR A 82 9.28 -5.55 11.69
CA TYR A 82 10.39 -5.03 10.89
C TYR A 82 10.10 -5.09 9.39
N ALA A 83 10.85 -4.29 8.63
CA ALA A 83 10.78 -4.32 7.18
C ALA A 83 11.47 -5.57 6.65
N THR A 84 10.76 -6.36 5.85
CA THR A 84 11.30 -7.55 5.17
C THR A 84 11.92 -7.20 3.83
N ASP A 85 11.43 -6.14 3.19
CA ASP A 85 11.85 -5.67 1.87
C ASP A 85 11.72 -4.16 1.85
N ILE A 86 12.79 -3.48 1.42
CA ILE A 86 12.83 -2.05 1.14
C ILE A 86 13.32 -1.90 -0.30
N THR A 87 12.46 -1.37 -1.15
CA THR A 87 12.76 -1.09 -2.56
C THR A 87 12.56 0.38 -2.84
N ARG A 88 13.44 0.96 -3.66
CA ARG A 88 13.10 2.16 -4.42
C ARG A 88 12.14 1.78 -5.53
N ALA A 89 11.05 2.52 -5.61
CA ALA A 89 10.10 2.43 -6.71
C ALA A 89 10.17 3.71 -7.52
N ASP A 90 10.24 3.62 -8.85
CA ASP A 90 10.00 4.80 -9.68
C ASP A 90 8.50 4.85 -9.98
N LEU A 91 7.80 5.77 -9.29
CA LEU A 91 6.37 5.91 -9.34
C LEU A 91 5.99 6.93 -10.41
N LYS A 92 5.08 6.56 -11.30
CA LYS A 92 4.52 7.51 -12.27
C LYS A 92 3.42 8.32 -11.62
N LYS A 93 3.49 9.65 -11.73
CA LYS A 93 2.40 10.52 -11.28
C LYS A 93 1.12 10.16 -12.03
N GLN A 94 0.15 9.60 -11.33
CA GLN A 94 -1.17 9.27 -11.88
C GLN A 94 -2.17 10.38 -11.55
N VAL A 95 -3.24 10.45 -12.34
CA VAL A 95 -4.42 11.23 -11.98
C VAL A 95 -5.03 10.56 -10.76
N MET A 96 -5.08 11.26 -9.62
CA MET A 96 -5.83 10.74 -8.48
C MET A 96 -7.28 10.52 -8.92
N PRO A 97 -7.87 9.34 -8.69
CA PRO A 97 -9.27 9.14 -8.99
C PRO A 97 -10.07 10.19 -8.22
N PRO A 98 -11.06 10.85 -8.85
CA PRO A 98 -11.88 11.84 -8.16
C PRO A 98 -12.48 11.15 -6.93
N GLN A 99 -12.25 11.73 -5.75
CA GLN A 99 -12.93 11.24 -4.56
C GLN A 99 -14.43 11.45 -4.78
N ILE A 100 -15.17 10.35 -4.93
CA ILE A 100 -16.62 10.37 -4.92
C ILE A 100 -17.01 10.75 -3.50
N ILE A 101 -17.19 12.05 -3.25
CA ILE A 101 -17.78 12.52 -1.99
C ILE A 101 -19.24 12.08 -2.05
N PRO A 102 -19.67 11.11 -1.23
CA PRO A 102 -21.07 10.71 -1.25
C PRO A 102 -21.92 11.93 -0.89
N PRO A 103 -23.04 12.18 -1.62
CA PRO A 103 -23.84 13.37 -1.40
C PRO A 103 -24.29 13.43 0.06
N ASN A 104 -23.94 14.54 0.70
CA ASN A 104 -24.22 14.79 2.11
C ASN A 104 -25.73 14.66 2.36
N ARG A 105 -26.15 14.13 3.51
CA ARG A 105 -27.56 13.80 3.79
C ARG A 105 -28.48 15.02 3.67
N ALA A 106 -27.95 16.20 3.95
CA ALA A 106 -28.66 17.48 3.79
C ALA A 106 -28.89 17.84 2.31
N GLN A 107 -27.97 17.47 1.42
CA GLN A 107 -28.06 17.75 -0.01
C GLN A 107 -29.12 16.88 -0.67
N ARG A 108 -29.15 15.57 -0.35
CA ARG A 108 -30.23 14.66 -0.79
C ARG A 108 -31.64 15.15 -0.43
N ARG A 109 -31.79 15.83 0.72
CA ARG A 109 -33.08 16.39 1.16
C ARG A 109 -33.48 17.64 0.40
N ARG A 110 -32.53 18.42 -0.12
CA ARG A 110 -32.82 19.56 -1.00
C ARG A 110 -33.17 19.08 -2.40
N ASP A 111 -32.37 18.17 -2.95
CA ASP A 111 -32.57 17.63 -4.30
C ASP A 111 -33.93 16.91 -4.43
N ALA A 112 -34.34 16.16 -3.40
CA ALA A 112 -35.65 15.51 -3.34
C ALA A 112 -36.85 16.50 -3.22
N ARG A 113 -36.60 17.76 -2.86
CA ARG A 113 -37.64 18.81 -2.81
C ARG A 113 -37.73 19.59 -4.12
N GLU A 114 -36.62 19.73 -4.84
CA GLU A 114 -36.56 20.52 -6.08
C GLU A 114 -37.05 19.74 -7.30
N PHE A 115 -36.92 18.40 -7.32
CA PHE A 115 -37.42 17.57 -8.44
C PHE A 115 -38.22 16.35 -7.93
N PRO A 116 -39.49 16.54 -7.52
CA PRO A 116 -40.33 15.44 -7.04
C PRO A 116 -40.78 14.46 -8.13
N PHE A 117 -40.55 14.77 -9.42
CA PHE A 117 -40.97 13.95 -10.55
C PHE A 117 -39.91 13.92 -11.66
N SER A 118 -38.91 13.07 -11.53
CA SER A 118 -38.15 12.55 -12.68
C SER A 118 -37.87 11.07 -12.48
N SER A 119 -38.95 10.29 -12.39
CA SER A 119 -38.91 8.85 -12.66
C SER A 119 -39.39 8.64 -14.10
N SER A 120 -38.48 8.28 -14.99
CA SER A 120 -38.75 7.66 -16.28
C SER A 120 -37.73 6.56 -16.47
#